data_AF-A0AAU6A0Z3-F1
#
_entry.id   AF-A0AAU6A0Z3-F1
#
_cell.length_a   1.000
_cell.length_b   1.000
_cell.length_c   1.000
_cell.angle_alpha   90.00
_cell.angle_beta   90.00
_cell.angle_gamma   90.00
#
_symmetry.space_group_name_H-M   'P 1'
#
loop_
_entity.id
_entity.type
_entity.pdbx_description
1 polymer ?
#
loop_
_entity_poly.entity_id
_entity_poly.type
_entity_poly.pdbx_seq_one_letter_code
_entity_poly.pdbx_strand_id
1 'polypeptide(L)'
;MDSEWALKGVSPVKAKAALQRAKGELVRQGWKVTSYEESKFRNELSMRPPRTDDTVSVEAYPGDRLGVRAYAECARYPSGTPMGACGDPELPNQLRR
;
A
#
# COMPACT_ATOMS: atom_id res chain seq x y z
N MET A 1 8.79 -14.09 0.49
CA MET A 1 7.78 -14.60 -0.46
C MET A 1 6.53 -13.77 -0.26
N ASP A 2 6.29 -12.81 -1.16
CA ASP A 2 5.05 -12.04 -1.17
C ASP A 2 3.90 -12.97 -1.49
N SER A 3 2.87 -12.96 -0.65
CA SER A 3 1.60 -13.59 -0.98
C SER A 3 0.96 -12.72 -2.05
N GLU A 4 1.06 -13.10 -3.32
CA GLU A 4 0.45 -12.36 -4.42
C GLU A 4 -1.06 -12.64 -4.40
N TRP A 5 -1.84 -11.69 -3.89
CA TRP A 5 -3.31 -11.81 -3.83
C TRP A 5 -3.90 -11.41 -5.19
N ALA A 6 -4.22 -12.41 -6.02
CA ALA A 6 -5.01 -12.18 -7.22
C ALA A 6 -6.52 -12.13 -6.89
N LEU A 7 -7.15 -10.99 -7.14
CA LEU A 7 -8.58 -10.73 -7.06
C LEU A 7 -9.35 -11.31 -8.26
N LYS A 8 -9.58 -12.63 -8.28
CA LYS A 8 -10.32 -13.30 -9.36
C LYS A 8 -11.67 -12.63 -9.68
N GLY A 9 -11.87 -12.24 -10.94
CA GLY A 9 -13.15 -11.71 -11.45
C GLY A 9 -13.37 -10.21 -11.24
N VAL A 10 -12.31 -9.47 -10.91
CA VAL A 10 -12.38 -8.01 -10.71
C VAL A 10 -11.91 -7.29 -11.96
N SER A 11 -12.85 -6.97 -12.84
CA SER A 11 -12.54 -6.17 -14.04
C SER A 11 -11.91 -4.82 -13.66
N PRO A 12 -11.11 -4.20 -14.56
CA PRO A 12 -10.50 -2.89 -14.31
C PRO A 12 -11.50 -1.81 -13.88
N VAL A 13 -12.71 -1.83 -14.45
CA VAL A 13 -13.81 -0.91 -14.08
C VAL A 13 -14.25 -1.12 -12.62
N LYS A 14 -14.40 -2.37 -12.18
CA LYS A 14 -14.76 -2.68 -10.79
C LYS A 14 -13.63 -2.29 -9.82
N ALA A 15 -12.38 -2.54 -10.21
CA ALA A 15 -11.21 -2.15 -9.41
C ALA A 15 -11.15 -0.63 -9.21
N LYS A 16 -11.31 0.14 -10.30
CA LYS A 16 -11.39 1.60 -10.26
C LYS A 16 -12.52 2.10 -9.36
N ALA A 17 -13.72 1.55 -9.52
CA ALA A 17 -14.86 1.94 -8.69
C ALA A 17 -14.61 1.63 -7.20
N ALA A 18 -13.94 0.52 -6.89
CA ALA A 18 -13.55 0.19 -5.52
C ALA A 18 -12.52 1.18 -4.95
N LEU A 19 -11.49 1.54 -5.72
CA LEU A 19 -10.51 2.55 -5.31
C LEU A 19 -11.14 3.91 -5.04
N GLN A 20 -12.10 4.34 -5.87
CA GLN A 20 -12.83 5.59 -5.65
C GLN A 20 -13.68 5.56 -4.37
N ARG A 21 -14.33 4.43 -4.07
CA ARG A 21 -15.05 4.26 -2.79
C ARG A 21 -14.10 4.30 -1.61
N ALA A 22 -12.98 3.59 -1.67
CA ALA A 22 -11.96 3.60 -0.62
C ALA A 22 -11.41 5.01 -0.38
N LYS A 23 -11.09 5.74 -1.44
CA LYS A 23 -10.71 7.16 -1.37
C LYS A 23 -11.76 7.98 -0.62
N GLY A 24 -13.04 7.85 -0.97
CA GLY A 24 -14.13 8.57 -0.31
C GLY A 24 -14.20 8.29 1.19
N GLU A 25 -14.20 7.01 1.58
CA GLU A 25 -14.27 6.62 3.00
C GLU A 25 -13.06 7.06 3.80
N LEU A 26 -11.85 6.90 3.25
CA LEU A 26 -10.63 7.28 3.95
C LEU A 26 -10.50 8.80 4.09
N VAL A 27 -10.90 9.58 3.08
CA VAL A 27 -10.97 11.05 3.20
C VAL A 27 -11.95 11.47 4.30
N ARG A 28 -13.10 10.79 4.46
CA ARG A 28 -14.03 11.07 5.56
C ARG A 28 -13.41 10.78 6.93
N GLN A 29 -12.42 9.89 7.01
CA GLN A 29 -11.64 9.59 8.21
C GLN A 29 -10.44 10.53 8.40
N GLY A 30 -10.31 11.57 7.57
CA GLY A 30 -9.25 12.58 7.69
C GLY A 30 -7.95 12.21 6.98
N TRP A 31 -7.94 11.16 6.17
CA TRP A 31 -6.78 10.83 5.34
C TRP A 31 -6.64 11.82 4.19
N LYS A 32 -5.40 12.11 3.80
CA LYS A 32 -5.09 13.00 2.68
C LYS A 32 -4.65 12.19 1.47
N VAL A 33 -5.25 12.45 0.31
CA VAL A 33 -4.80 11.85 -0.95
C VAL A 33 -3.50 12.53 -1.36
N THR A 34 -2.43 11.76 -1.52
CA THR A 34 -1.11 12.26 -1.93
C THR A 34 -0.89 12.09 -3.44
N SER A 35 -1.42 11.02 -4.03
CA SER A 35 -1.47 10.85 -5.48
C SER A 35 -2.65 9.97 -5.91
N TYR A 36 -3.07 10.14 -7.16
CA TYR A 36 -3.98 9.23 -7.83
C TYR A 36 -3.56 9.11 -9.29
N GLU A 37 -3.19 7.91 -9.72
CA GLU A 37 -2.79 7.61 -11.10
C GLU A 37 -3.81 6.65 -11.73
N GLU A 38 -4.21 6.97 -12.96
CA GLU A 38 -5.00 6.10 -13.80
C GLU A 38 -4.31 5.96 -15.16
N SER A 39 -3.90 4.72 -15.49
CA SER A 39 -3.29 4.41 -16.77
C SER A 39 -3.76 3.03 -17.27
N LYS A 40 -3.41 2.70 -18.52
CA LYS A 40 -3.69 1.38 -19.09
C LYS A 40 -2.94 0.24 -18.38
N PHE A 41 -1.93 0.56 -17.58
CA PHE A 41 -1.06 -0.41 -16.92
C PHE A 41 -1.32 -0.53 -15.42
N ARG A 42 -1.93 0.48 -14.79
CA ARG A 42 -2.22 0.48 -13.35
C ARG A 42 -3.23 1.56 -12.96
N ASN A 43 -3.96 1.30 -11.88
CA ASN A 43 -4.70 2.32 -11.14
C ASN A 43 -4.11 2.35 -9.72
N GLU A 44 -3.56 3.49 -9.31
CA GLU A 44 -2.89 3.62 -8.01
C GLU A 44 -3.49 4.78 -7.22
N LEU A 45 -3.81 4.51 -5.96
CA LEU A 45 -4.25 5.50 -4.98
C LEU A 45 -3.22 5.53 -3.86
N SER A 46 -2.52 6.66 -3.70
CA SER A 46 -1.63 6.87 -2.55
C SER A 46 -2.23 7.89 -1.59
N MET A 47 -2.13 7.58 -0.30
CA MET A 47 -2.76 8.36 0.75
C MET A 47 -1.91 8.41 2.01
N ARG A 48 -2.08 9.49 2.77
CA ARG A 48 -1.44 9.72 4.06
C ARG A 48 -2.48 9.61 5.18
N PRO A 49 -2.24 8.81 6.24
CA PRO A 49 -3.08 8.78 7.42
C PRO A 49 -3.06 10.13 8.16
N PRO A 50 -4.06 10.43 9.00
CA PRO A 50 -3.99 11.59 9.86
C PRO A 50 -2.86 11.44 10.89
N ARG A 51 -2.12 12.53 11.15
CA ARG A 51 -1.09 12.67 12.20
C ARG A 51 0.22 11.89 11.98
N THR A 52 0.47 11.40 10.77
CA THR A 52 1.74 10.77 10.37
C THR A 52 2.12 11.30 8.97
N ASP A 53 3.40 11.26 8.58
CA ASP A 53 3.80 11.41 7.17
C ASP A 53 3.99 10.07 6.44
N ASP A 54 3.69 8.95 7.09
CA ASP A 54 3.54 7.64 6.46
C ASP A 54 2.60 7.70 5.24
N THR A 55 2.86 6.84 4.26
CA THR A 55 2.04 6.74 3.04
C THR A 55 1.59 5.31 2.83
N VAL A 56 0.32 5.12 2.50
CA VAL A 56 -0.22 3.85 2.04
C VAL A 56 -0.61 4.00 0.58
N SER A 57 -0.19 3.05 -0.25
CA SER A 57 -0.54 2.97 -1.66
C SER A 57 -1.31 1.69 -1.95
N VAL A 58 -2.46 1.84 -2.60
CA VAL A 58 -3.29 0.73 -3.09
C VAL A 58 -3.25 0.76 -4.61
N GLU A 59 -2.80 -0.32 -5.21
CA GLU A 59 -2.61 -0.43 -6.66
C GLU A 59 -3.39 -1.61 -7.23
N ALA A 60 -4.20 -1.35 -8.25
CA ALA A 60 -4.86 -2.38 -9.04
C ALA A 60 -4.15 -2.53 -10.39
N TYR A 61 -3.61 -3.73 -10.63
CA TYR A 61 -2.93 -4.11 -11.85
C TYR A 61 -3.86 -4.85 -12.82
N PRO A 62 -3.52 -4.87 -14.13
CA PRO A 62 -4.08 -5.83 -15.07
C PRO A 62 -3.92 -7.27 -14.59
N GLY A 63 -4.85 -8.12 -15.02
CA GLY A 63 -4.85 -9.54 -14.66
C GLY A 63 -5.29 -9.80 -13.23
N ASP A 64 -6.26 -9.02 -12.73
CA ASP A 64 -6.91 -9.28 -11.44
C ASP A 64 -5.95 -9.22 -10.24
N ARG A 65 -4.94 -8.34 -10.21
CA ARG A 65 -3.98 -8.27 -9.10
C ARG A 65 -4.11 -6.97 -8.29
N LEU A 66 -3.98 -7.10 -6.97
CA LEU A 66 -4.02 -5.97 -6.03
C LEU A 66 -2.72 -5.93 -5.21
N GLY A 67 -2.08 -4.76 -5.19
CA GLY A 67 -0.99 -4.43 -4.28
C GLY A 67 -1.48 -3.49 -3.18
N VAL A 68 -1.08 -3.74 -1.94
CA VAL A 68 -1.19 -2.80 -0.83
C VAL A 68 0.21 -2.60 -0.27
N ARG A 69 0.69 -1.37 -0.30
CA ARG A 69 2.03 -1.00 0.16
C ARG A 69 1.92 0.06 1.25
N ALA A 70 2.76 -0.05 2.27
CA ALA A 70 2.89 0.95 3.31
C ALA A 70 4.36 1.42 3.36
N TYR A 71 4.54 2.72 3.43
CA TYR A 71 5.82 3.39 3.49
C TYR A 71 5.84 4.23 4.75
N ALA A 72 6.80 3.95 5.63
CA ALA A 72 7.09 4.83 6.74
C ALA A 72 7.85 6.07 6.27
N GLU A 73 7.85 7.12 7.08
CA GLU A 73 8.80 8.22 6.93
C GLU A 73 10.25 7.72 6.88
N CYS A 74 11.12 8.47 6.19
CA CYS A 74 12.55 8.23 6.23
C CYS A 74 13.07 8.34 7.67
N ALA A 75 13.29 7.20 8.31
CA ALA A 75 13.84 7.11 9.66
C ALA A 75 15.21 6.42 9.61
N ARG A 76 16.09 6.81 10.54
CA ARG A 76 17.29 6.01 10.84
C ARG A 76 16.90 4.91 11.81
N TYR A 77 17.32 3.69 11.53
CA TYR A 77 17.21 2.61 12.50
C TYR A 77 17.99 2.98 13.78
N PRO A 78 17.44 2.69 14.98
CA PRO A 78 18.17 2.87 16.22
C PRO A 78 19.52 2.13 16.21
N SER A 79 20.48 2.63 16.96
CA SER A 79 21.75 1.94 17.17
C SER A 79 21.51 0.53 17.73
N GLY A 80 22.18 -0.47 17.16
CA GLY A 80 22.02 -1.87 17.55
C GLY A 80 20.84 -2.60 16.90
N THR A 81 20.16 -1.99 15.91
CA THR A 81 19.14 -2.71 15.12
C THR A 81 19.79 -3.92 14.42
N PRO A 82 19.27 -5.15 14.61
CA PRO A 82 19.75 -6.32 13.88
C PRO A 82 19.57 -6.11 12.38
N MET A 83 20.66 -6.26 11.63
CA MET A 83 20.68 -6.10 10.18
C MET A 83 21.00 -7.45 9.55
N GLY A 84 20.27 -7.81 8.50
CA GLY A 84 20.60 -8.94 7.66
C GLY A 84 21.86 -8.67 6.81
N ALA A 85 22.34 -9.70 6.13
CA ALA A 85 23.56 -9.62 5.30
C ALA A 85 23.48 -8.57 4.16
N CYS A 86 22.27 -8.19 3.74
CA CYS A 86 22.03 -7.20 2.69
C CYS A 86 21.94 -5.75 3.22
N GLY A 87 22.04 -5.54 4.53
CA GLY A 87 21.91 -4.20 5.12
C GLY A 87 20.47 -3.74 5.33
N ASP A 88 19.49 -4.64 5.23
CA ASP A 88 18.11 -4.42 5.64
C ASP A 88 17.92 -4.83 7.10
N PRO A 89 17.05 -4.16 7.89
CA PRO A 89 16.74 -4.62 9.24
C PRO A 89 16.06 -5.99 9.18
N GLU A 90 16.29 -6.81 10.20
CA GLU A 90 15.51 -8.03 10.36
C GLU A 90 14.04 -7.68 10.65
N LEU A 91 13.13 -8.20 9.80
CA LEU A 91 11.71 -7.98 9.97
C LEU A 91 11.15 -8.88 11.08
N PRO A 92 10.21 -8.38 11.91
CA PRO A 92 9.57 -9.18 12.93
C PRO A 92 8.81 -10.36 12.31
N ASN A 93 8.92 -11.53 12.95
CA ASN A 93 8.23 -12.75 12.53
C ASN A 93 6.71 -12.50 12.39
N GLN A 94 6.18 -12.68 11.19
CA GLN A 94 4.77 -12.45 10.84
C GLN A 94 3.84 -13.61 11.25
N LEU A 95 4.22 -14.41 12.26
CA LEU A 95 3.39 -15.53 12.71
C LEU A 95 2.07 -14.97 13.28
N ARG A 96 0.98 -15.29 12.58
CA ARG A 96 -0.40 -14.94 12.96
C ARG A 96 -0.66 -15.41 14.39
N ARG A 97 -1.09 -14.51 15.25
CA ARG A 97 -1.83 -14.87 16.47
C ARG A 97 -3.21 -15.39 16.10
#